data_AF-E2BJR7-F1
#
_entry.id   AF-E2BJR7-F1
#
_cell.length_a   1.000
_cell.length_b   1.000
_cell.length_c   1.000
_cell.angle_alpha   90.00
_cell.angle_beta   90.00
_cell.angle_gamma   90.00
#
_symmetry.space_group_name_H-M   'P 1'
#
loop_
_entity.id
_entity.type
_entity.pdbx_description
1 polymer ?
#
loop_
_entity_poly.entity_id
_entity_poly.type
_entity_poly.pdbx_seq_one_letter_code
_entity_poly.pdbx_strand_id
1 'polypeptide(L)' 'MAFVGVEFANEDSANNNTEVAIVNVRWFTPNETNVFWPPVKSQDRYEKLLKQGATPTNEWSLCQVTKTYFETGK' A
#
# COMPACT_ATOMS: atom_id res chain seq x y z
N MET A 1 11.03 11.24 -2.95
CA MET A 1 9.82 10.39 -3.01
C MET A 1 10.22 9.03 -2.51
N ALA A 2 9.53 8.48 -1.51
CA ALA A 2 9.84 7.16 -0.97
C ALA A 2 8.69 6.19 -1.19
N PHE A 3 9.02 5.02 -1.75
CA PHE A 3 8.09 3.92 -1.96
C PHE A 3 8.47 2.76 -1.04
N VAL A 4 7.47 2.09 -0.50
CA VAL A 4 7.64 0.95 0.42
C VAL A 4 7.01 -0.28 -0.20
N GLY A 5 7.76 -1.40 -0.22
CA GLY A 5 7.20 -2.71 -0.52
C GLY A 5 6.50 -3.25 0.72
N VAL A 6 5.20 -3.54 0.64
CA VAL A 6 4.36 -4.00 1.75
C VAL A 6 3.73 -5.34 1.44
N GLU A 7 3.56 -6.15 2.47
CA GLU A 7 2.76 -7.38 2.46
C GLU A 7 1.48 -7.13 3.25
N PHE A 8 0.34 -7.46 2.65
CA PHE A 8 -0.96 -7.35 3.31
C PHE A 8 -1.31 -8.65 4.06
N ALA A 9 -2.04 -8.49 5.16
CA ALA A 9 -2.65 -9.62 5.86
C ALA A 9 -3.81 -10.17 5.01
N ASN A 10 -3.63 -11.34 4.42
CA ASN A 10 -4.72 -12.07 3.79
C ASN A 10 -5.30 -13.07 4.80
N GLU A 11 -6.60 -12.98 5.09
CA GLU A 11 -7.29 -13.91 6.00
C GLU A 11 -7.48 -15.31 5.37
N ASP A 12 -7.41 -15.43 4.04
CA ASP A 12 -7.51 -16.71 3.33
C ASP A 12 -6.14 -17.41 3.25
N SER A 13 -5.60 -17.79 4.41
CA SER A 13 -4.32 -18.48 4.56
C SER A 13 -4.34 -19.95 4.05
N ALA A 14 -5.38 -20.35 3.33
CA ALA A 14 -5.54 -21.71 2.79
C ALA A 14 -4.69 -21.95 1.53
N ASN A 15 -4.37 -20.88 0.79
CA ASN A 15 -3.31 -20.86 -0.20
C ASN A 15 -2.26 -19.87 0.29
N ASN A 16 -0.98 -20.23 0.29
CA ASN A 16 0.16 -19.36 0.64
C ASN A 16 0.33 -18.20 -0.39
N ASN A 17 -0.69 -17.36 -0.56
CA ASN A 17 -0.70 -16.20 -1.43
C ASN A 17 -0.60 -14.97 -0.54
N THR A 18 0.63 -14.59 -0.23
CA THR A 18 0.92 -13.30 0.36
C THR A 18 0.72 -12.21 -0.69
N GLU A 19 -0.17 -11.27 -0.42
CA GLU A 19 -0.41 -10.14 -1.33
C GLU A 19 0.63 -9.05 -1.07
N VAL A 20 1.58 -8.92 -2.01
CA VAL A 20 2.65 -7.93 -1.94
C VAL A 20 2.38 -6.80 -2.92
N ALA A 21 2.53 -5.55 -2.46
CA ALA A 21 2.40 -4.37 -3.30
C ALA A 21 3.44 -3.30 -2.97
N ILE A 22 3.65 -2.37 -3.90
CA ILE A 22 4.48 -1.18 -3.68
C ILE A 22 3.55 0.00 -3.43
N VAL A 23 3.69 0.67 -2.30
CA VAL A 23 2.86 1.82 -1.90
C VAL A 23 3.72 3.06 -1.66
N ASN A 24 3.11 4.24 -1.68
CA ASN A 24 3.81 5.47 -1.30
C ASN A 24 3.89 5.56 0.23
N VAL A 25 5.04 5.97 0.79
CA VAL A 25 5.21 6.13 2.24
C VAL A 25 4.14 7.04 2.87
N ARG A 26 3.63 8.02 2.11
CA ARG A 26 2.60 8.96 2.57
C ARG A 26 1.22 8.32 2.73
N TRP A 27 1.04 7.10 2.25
CA TRP A 27 -0.22 6.36 2.36
C TRP A 27 -0.30 5.52 3.64
N PHE A 28 0.79 5.44 4.41
CA PHE A 28 0.72 4.83 5.72
C PHE A 28 -0.08 5.70 6.69
N THR A 29 -0.78 5.01 7.57
CA THR A 29 -1.33 5.60 8.79
C THR A 29 -0.19 6.06 9.71
N PRO A 30 -0.46 6.99 10.66
CA PRO A 30 0.56 7.48 11.59
C PRO A 30 1.27 6.40 12.41
N ASN A 31 0.63 5.24 12.60
CA ASN A 31 1.18 4.11 13.34
C ASN A 31 1.86 3.07 12.44
N GLU A 32 1.95 3.33 11.13
CA GLU A 32 2.59 2.48 10.11
C GLU A 32 2.05 1.03 10.02
N THR A 33 0.96 0.71 10.72
CA THR A 33 0.37 -0.64 10.76
C THR A 33 -0.61 -0.87 9.60
N ASN A 34 -1.17 0.21 9.07
CA ASN A 34 -2.16 0.18 8.00
C ASN A 34 -1.76 1.14 6.89
N VAL A 35 -2.10 0.78 5.67
CA VAL A 35 -1.94 1.61 4.48
C VAL A 35 -3.31 1.91 3.89
N PHE A 36 -3.51 3.15 3.48
CA PHE A 36 -4.64 3.54 2.67
C PHE A 36 -4.44 3.05 1.23
N TRP A 37 -5.36 2.21 0.76
CA TRP A 37 -5.38 1.64 -0.58
C TRP A 37 -6.39 2.38 -1.47
N PRO A 38 -5.97 2.95 -2.61
CA PRO A 38 -6.86 3.69 -3.50
C PRO A 38 -7.87 2.75 -4.19
N PRO A 39 -9.12 3.18 -4.43
CA PRO A 39 -10.15 2.40 -5.12
C PRO A 39 -9.95 2.36 -6.65
N VAL A 40 -8.72 2.10 -7.09
CA VAL A 40 -8.35 2.05 -8.51
C VAL A 40 -8.04 0.63 -8.93
N LYS A 41 -8.65 0.19 -10.04
CA LYS A 41 -8.39 -1.12 -10.65
C LYS A 41 -7.39 -1.06 -11.81
N SER A 42 -7.14 0.13 -12.34
CA SER A 42 -6.24 0.34 -13.48
C SER A 42 -4.81 0.62 -13.02
N GLN A 43 -3.85 -0.16 -13.53
CA GLN A 43 -2.43 -0.01 -13.19
C GLN A 43 -1.87 1.39 -13.54
N ASP A 44 -2.20 1.95 -14.71
CA ASP A 44 -1.76 3.31 -15.10
C ASP A 44 -2.24 4.39 -14.10
N ARG A 45 -3.49 4.28 -13.63
CA ARG A 45 -4.02 5.21 -12.63
C ARG A 45 -3.34 5.03 -11.27
N TYR A 46 -3.11 3.78 -10.88
CA TYR A 46 -2.38 3.47 -9.66
C TYR A 46 -0.97 4.06 -9.67
N GLU A 47 -0.21 3.82 -10.74
CA GLU A 47 1.14 4.35 -10.90
C GLU A 47 1.18 5.89 -10.90
N LYS A 48 0.18 6.55 -11.52
CA LYS A 48 0.05 8.00 -11.46
C LYS A 48 -0.16 8.49 -10.02
N LEU A 49 -1.04 7.86 -9.26
CA LEU A 49 -1.26 8.22 -7.85
C LEU A 49 -0.01 7.97 -7.01
N LEU A 50 0.65 6.82 -7.22
CA LEU A 50 1.88 6.43 -6.53
C LEU A 50 2.98 7.47 -6.78
N LYS A 51 3.21 7.83 -8.06
CA LYS A 51 4.21 8.82 -8.49
C LYS A 51 3.85 10.24 -8.10
N GLN A 52 2.57 10.59 -7.97
CA GLN A 52 2.16 11.92 -7.49
C GLN A 52 2.23 12.04 -5.97
N GLY A 53 2.25 10.93 -5.24
CA GLY A 53 2.12 10.94 -3.78
C GLY A 53 0.78 11.53 -3.35
N ALA A 54 -0.29 11.10 -4.03
CA ALA A 54 -1.66 11.52 -3.74
C ALA A 54 -1.98 11.31 -2.25
N THR A 55 -2.77 12.22 -1.67
CA THR A 55 -3.16 12.12 -0.26
C THR A 55 -4.35 11.16 -0.13
N PRO A 56 -4.35 10.24 0.82
CA PRO A 56 -5.48 9.34 1.04
C PRO A 56 -6.75 10.13 1.37
N THR A 57 -7.87 9.72 0.77
CA THR A 57 -9.20 10.32 1.01
C THR A 57 -10.12 9.29 1.68
N ASN A 58 -11.30 9.73 2.14
CA ASN A 58 -12.29 8.86 2.77
C ASN A 58 -12.81 7.71 1.88
N GLU A 59 -12.55 7.75 0.56
CA GLU A 59 -12.90 6.67 -0.37
C GLU A 59 -11.84 5.55 -0.42
N TRP A 60 -10.68 5.75 0.22
CA TRP A 60 -9.60 4.78 0.23
C TRP A 60 -9.86 3.74 1.32
N SER A 61 -9.63 2.48 0.99
CA SER A 61 -9.79 1.37 1.95
C SER A 61 -8.55 1.26 2.81
N LEU A 62 -8.70 1.00 4.10
CA LEU A 62 -7.58 0.69 4.98
C LEU A 62 -7.22 -0.78 4.85
N CYS A 63 -5.99 -1.06 4.43
CA CYS A 63 -5.44 -2.41 4.36
C CYS A 63 -4.36 -2.58 5.43
N GLN A 64 -4.48 -3.64 6.23
CA GLN A 64 -3.51 -3.96 7.27
C GLN A 64 -2.24 -4.52 6.64
N VAL A 65 -1.11 -3.93 7.00
CA VAL A 65 0.22 -4.38 6.55
C VAL A 65 0.78 -5.32 7.59
N THR A 66 1.15 -6.52 7.16
CA THR A 66 1.82 -7.53 8.00
C THR A 66 3.32 -7.28 8.04
N LYS A 67 3.90 -6.88 6.90
CA LYS A 67 5.35 -6.77 6.75
C LYS A 67 5.72 -5.68 5.76
N THR A 68 6.78 -4.94 6.06
CA THR A 68 7.45 -4.04 5.12
C THR A 68 8.76 -4.68 4.68
N TYR A 69 9.05 -4.65 3.38
CA TYR A 69 10.21 -5.30 2.79
C TYR A 69 11.38 -4.32 2.61
N PHE A 70 11.11 -3.18 1.98
CA PHE A 70 12.12 -2.18 1.66
C PHE A 70 11.47 -0.81 1.51
N GLU A 71 12.26 0.24 1.74
CA GLU A 71 11.91 1.63 1.47
C GLU A 71 12.92 2.23 0.50
N THR A 72 12.43 2.84 -0.57
CA THR A 72 13.25 3.47 -1.61
C THR A 72 13.37 4.97 -1.33
N GLY A 73 14.25 5.37 -0.40
CA GLY A 73 14.43 6.79 -0.10
C GLY A 73 15.30 7.12 1.10
N LYS A 74 16.08 6.15 1.59
CA LYS A 74 16.98 6.29 2.73
C LYS A 74 18.43 6.38 2.29
#